data_AF-A0A7D9LVH1-F1
#
_entry.id   AF-A0A7D9LVH1-F1
#
_cell.length_a   1.000
_cell.length_b   1.000
_cell.length_c   1.000
_cell.angle_alpha   90.00
_cell.angle_beta   90.00
_cell.angle_gamma   90.00
#
_symmetry.space_group_name_H-M   'P 1'
#
loop_
_entity.id
_entity.type
_entity.pdbx_description
1 polymer ?
#
loop_
_entity_poly.entity_id
_entity_poly.type
_entity_poly.pdbx_seq_one_letter_code
_entity_poly.pdbx_strand_id
1 'polypeptide(L)' 'RTCFVGPKISIPVNETRPPSMVHSVDYPLDGGKLVRVEGQIREQTYDVLFEGDDEEKSVATLLLDAIIN' A
#
# COMPACT_ATOMS: atom_id res chain seq x y z
N ARG A 1 12.21 -0.93 -12.04
CA ARG A 1 11.83 0.36 -11.38
C ARG A 1 11.03 -0.02 -10.14
N THR A 2 11.56 0.20 -8.95
CA THR A 2 10.92 -0.12 -7.67
C THR A 2 9.84 0.94 -7.38
N CYS A 3 8.59 0.58 -7.65
CA CYS A 3 7.42 1.46 -7.52
C CYS A 3 6.79 1.31 -6.13
N PHE A 4 7.42 1.87 -5.10
CA PHE A 4 6.85 1.89 -3.73
C PHE A 4 6.43 3.28 -3.25
N VAL A 5 6.61 4.33 -4.06
CA VAL A 5 6.28 5.70 -3.63
C VAL A 5 5.51 6.41 -4.73
N GLY A 6 4.18 6.31 -4.66
CA GLY A 6 3.31 7.29 -5.30
C GLY A 6 3.27 8.57 -4.46
N PRO A 7 2.87 9.72 -5.04
CA PRO A 7 2.63 10.93 -4.25
C PRO A 7 1.60 10.64 -3.15
N LYS A 8 1.84 11.09 -1.91
CA LYS A 8 0.84 11.08 -0.84
C LYS A 8 -0.34 11.96 -1.29
N ILE A 9 -1.42 11.34 -1.75
CA ILE A 9 -2.65 12.07 -2.09
C ILE A 9 -3.52 12.10 -0.84
N SER A 10 -3.42 13.16 -0.05
CA SER A 10 -4.34 13.43 1.07
C SER A 10 -5.68 13.89 0.51
N ILE A 11 -6.54 12.95 0.14
CA ILE A 11 -7.86 13.25 -0.43
C ILE A 11 -8.86 13.29 0.72
N PRO A 12 -9.67 14.35 0.85
CA PRO A 12 -10.76 14.37 1.81
C PRO A 12 -11.75 13.22 1.53
N VAL A 13 -12.25 12.60 2.60
CA VAL A 13 -13.09 11.37 2.61
C VAL A 13 -14.31 11.43 1.67
N ASN A 14 -14.72 12.61 1.21
CA ASN A 14 -15.93 12.83 0.41
C ASN A 14 -15.69 13.23 -1.05
N GLU A 15 -14.45 13.16 -1.55
CA GLU A 15 -14.13 13.46 -2.95
C GLU A 15 -13.79 12.22 -3.77
N THR A 16 -14.13 12.26 -5.06
CA THR A 16 -13.79 11.19 -6.00
C THR A 16 -12.29 11.19 -6.25
N ARG A 17 -11.62 10.11 -5.86
CA ARG A 17 -10.17 9.96 -6.01
C ARG A 17 -9.77 10.00 -7.48
N PRO A 18 -8.67 10.69 -7.84
CA PRO A 18 -8.11 10.61 -9.18
C PRO A 18 -7.76 9.17 -9.53
N PRO A 19 -7.82 8.78 -10.82
CA PRO A 19 -7.45 7.44 -11.25
C PRO A 19 -6.01 7.11 -10.83
N SER A 20 -5.79 5.90 -10.33
CA SER A 20 -4.46 5.47 -9.90
C SER A 20 -3.49 5.52 -11.07
N MET A 21 -2.29 6.06 -10.82
CA MET A 21 -1.19 6.03 -11.79
C MET A 21 -0.53 4.65 -11.88
N VAL A 22 -0.87 3.74 -10.95
CA VAL A 22 -0.35 2.37 -10.90
C VAL A 22 -1.26 1.47 -11.74
N HIS A 23 -0.67 0.61 -12.57
CA HIS A 23 -1.42 -0.35 -13.36
C HIS A 23 -1.88 -1.54 -12.50
N SER A 24 -3.04 -2.10 -12.83
CA SER A 24 -3.51 -3.37 -12.27
C SER A 24 -2.65 -4.53 -12.77
N VAL A 25 -2.46 -5.56 -11.94
CA VAL A 25 -1.58 -6.71 -12.23
C VAL A 25 -2.30 -8.00 -11.90
N ASP A 26 -2.15 -9.00 -12.78
CA ASP A 26 -2.67 -10.34 -12.56
C ASP A 26 -1.57 -11.26 -11.99
N TYR A 27 -1.86 -11.88 -10.85
CA TYR A 27 -1.01 -12.88 -10.22
C TYR A 27 -1.55 -14.29 -10.47
N PRO A 28 -0.72 -15.21 -10.99
CA PRO A 28 -1.13 -16.60 -11.14
C PRO A 28 -1.27 -17.27 -9.77
N LEU A 29 -2.36 -18.01 -9.62
CA LEU A 29 -2.59 -18.93 -8.52
C LEU A 29 -2.59 -20.36 -9.02
N ASP A 30 -2.46 -21.29 -8.08
CA ASP A 30 -2.58 -22.72 -8.34
C ASP A 30 -3.91 -23.06 -9.00
N GLY A 31 -3.87 -24.06 -9.89
CA GLY A 31 -5.05 -24.48 -10.65
C GLY A 31 -5.45 -23.54 -11.79
N GLY A 32 -4.53 -22.71 -12.29
CA GLY A 32 -4.76 -21.85 -13.46
C GLY A 32 -5.65 -20.64 -13.20
N LYS A 33 -5.86 -20.29 -11.92
CA LYS A 33 -6.64 -19.10 -11.53
C LYS A 33 -5.73 -17.87 -11.59
N LEU A 34 -6.34 -16.71 -11.84
CA LEU A 34 -5.67 -15.41 -11.81
C LEU A 34 -6.31 -14.55 -10.72
N VAL A 35 -5.47 -13.94 -9.87
CA VAL A 35 -5.90 -12.87 -8.95
C VAL A 35 -5.46 -11.55 -9.53
N ARG A 36 -6.44 -10.74 -9.92
CA ARG A 36 -6.21 -9.37 -10.35
C ARG A 36 -6.13 -8.45 -9.13
N VAL A 37 -5.00 -7.77 -8.99
CA VAL A 37 -4.78 -6.73 -7.98
C VAL A 37 -4.87 -5.38 -8.68
N GLU A 38 -5.87 -4.58 -8.30
CA GLU A 38 -6.06 -3.25 -8.86
C GLU A 38 -4.92 -2.31 -8.47
N GLY A 39 -4.51 -1.45 -9.41
CA GLY A 39 -3.42 -0.49 -9.20
C GLY A 39 -3.63 0.41 -7.98
N GLN A 40 -4.88 0.82 -7.74
CA GLN A 40 -5.24 1.63 -6.58
C GLN A 40 -4.91 0.93 -5.25
N ILE A 41 -5.17 -0.38 -5.14
CA ILE A 41 -4.87 -1.15 -3.94
C ILE A 41 -3.35 -1.17 -3.71
N ARG A 42 -2.58 -1.37 -4.77
CA ARG A 42 -1.12 -1.38 -4.72
C ARG A 42 -0.54 -0.05 -4.26
N GLU A 43 -1.14 1.05 -4.70
CA GLU A 43 -0.76 2.40 -4.30
C GLU A 43 -1.04 2.67 -2.82
N GLN A 44 -2.16 2.17 -2.29
CA GLN A 44 -2.58 2.38 -0.88
C GLN A 44 -1.95 1.41 0.11
N THR A 45 -1.36 0.31 -0.36
CA THR A 45 -0.75 -0.68 0.53
C THR A 45 0.37 -0.05 1.39
N TYR A 46 1.04 0.98 0.87
CA TYR A 46 2.05 1.73 1.62
C TYR A 46 1.49 2.39 2.89
N ASP A 47 0.33 3.03 2.78
CA ASP A 47 -0.28 3.75 3.91
C ASP A 47 -0.62 2.77 5.04
N VAL A 48 -1.16 1.59 4.72
CA VAL A 48 -1.47 0.57 5.74
C VAL A 48 -0.22 0.02 6.44
N LEU A 49 0.90 -0.10 5.72
CA LEU A 49 2.12 -0.72 6.26
C LEU A 49 3.02 0.25 7.03
N PHE A 50 3.04 1.53 6.61
CA PHE A 50 4.06 2.49 7.03
C PHE A 50 3.49 3.80 7.59
N GLU A 51 2.20 4.07 7.42
CA GLU A 51 1.55 5.12 8.21
C GLU A 51 1.37 4.59 9.64
N GLY A 52 1.58 5.45 10.63
CA GLY A 52 1.37 5.08 12.03
C GLY A 52 -0.11 4.79 12.28
N ASP A 53 -0.40 3.79 13.11
CA ASP A 53 -1.73 3.57 13.66
C ASP A 53 -2.08 4.64 14.73
N ASP A 54 -3.20 4.46 15.43
CA ASP A 54 -3.63 5.36 16.50
C ASP A 54 -2.62 5.49 17.65
N GLU A 55 -1.67 4.55 17.77
CA GLU A 55 -0.56 4.55 18.74
C GLU A 55 0.78 4.97 18.11
N GLU A 56 0.75 5.56 16.91
CA GLU A 56 1.92 5.91 16.08
C GLU A 56 2.82 4.71 15.72
N LYS A 57 2.28 3.48 15.77
CA LYS A 57 3.02 2.26 15.42
C LYS A 57 2.88 1.93 13.94
N SER A 58 3.98 1.54 13.32
CA SER A 58 4.03 1.04 11.95
C SER A 58 5.02 -0.12 11.86
N VAL A 59 5.07 -0.80 10.71
CA VAL A 59 6.08 -1.86 10.50
C VAL A 59 7.50 -1.34 10.70
N ALA A 60 7.75 -0.07 10.32
CA ALA A 60 9.06 0.56 10.50
C ALA A 60 9.40 0.78 11.97
N THR A 61 8.47 1.27 12.79
CA THR A 61 8.72 1.50 14.21
C THR A 61 8.90 0.18 14.97
N LEU A 62 8.09 -0.84 14.65
CA LEU A 62 8.23 -2.18 15.23
C LEU A 62 9.58 -2.84 14.88
N LEU A 63 10.06 -2.65 13.64
CA LEU A 63 11.40 -3.11 13.24
C LEU A 63 12.50 -2.40 14.01
N LEU A 64 12.39 -1.08 14.19
CA LEU A 64 13.36 -0.30 14.98
C LEU A 64 13.37 -0.75 16.44
N ASP A 65 12.19 -0.95 17.03
CA ASP A 65 12.06 -1.46 18.40
C ASP A 65 12.73 -2.83 18.57
N ALA A 66 12.58 -3.72 17.59
CA ALA A 66 13.20 -5.04 17.63
C ALA A 66 14.73 -5.05 17.43
N ILE A 67 15.29 -4.01 16.82
CA ILE A 67 16.75 -3.87 16.61
C ILE A 67 17.41 -3.21 17.82
N ILE A 68 16.75 -2.24 18.43
CA ILE A 68 17.31 -1.41 19.50
C ILE A 68 17.13 -2.07 20.88
N ASN A 69 16.11 -2.92 21.07
CA ASN A 69 15.89 -3.70 22.29
C ASN A 69 16.50 -5.11 22.21
#